data_AF-A0A8J3T5R7-F1
#
_entry.id   AF-A0A8J3T5R7-F1
#
_cell.length_a   1.000
_cell.length_b   1.000
_cell.length_c   1.000
_cell.angle_alpha   90.00
_cell.angle_beta   90.00
_cell.angle_gamma   90.00
#
_symmetry.space_group_name_H-M   'P 1'
#
loop_
_entity.id
_entity.type
_entity.pdbx_description
1 polymer ?
#
loop_
_entity_poly.entity_id
_entity_poly.type
_entity_poly.pdbx_seq_one_letter_code
_entity_poly.pdbx_strand_id
1 'polypeptide(L)'
;MLQVLPHMAREAPPEYVAFVARHLTPLRHDAARVVGDERDADLLYPDVLTDVAARWGRLELSRTLLRRPGAADEYLQQAFQRRSERWRSAVEFEPLVEIWVSTSDVIDWPNAPASPETPADPTVPPARSNAATRLAPYLRPKARIEVGPVAEAAVAWWHAYEAHRHRVHIAWLVVGVVLLLFALRYSLGVGAWGE
;
A
#
# COMPACT_ATOMS: atom_id res chain seq x y z
N MET A 1 2.46 35.74 5.34
CA MET A 1 1.36 34.98 5.97
C MET A 1 1.78 33.52 6.06
N LEU A 2 1.95 33.01 7.28
CA LEU A 2 2.48 31.68 7.58
C LEU A 2 1.33 30.66 7.61
N GLN A 3 1.05 29.99 6.49
CA GLN A 3 0.31 28.72 6.50
C GLN A 3 1.32 27.59 6.75
N VAL A 4 1.44 27.14 8.01
CA VAL A 4 2.45 26.16 8.46
C VAL A 4 1.85 24.78 8.70
N LEU A 5 0.80 24.41 7.96
CA LEU A 5 0.48 23.01 7.77
C LEU A 5 0.50 22.71 6.27
N PRO A 6 1.28 21.72 5.82
CA PRO A 6 1.10 21.20 4.47
C PRO A 6 -0.25 20.47 4.48
N HIS A 7 -1.32 21.21 4.20
CA HIS A 7 -2.58 20.60 3.85
C HIS A 7 -2.34 19.92 2.50
N MET A 8 -2.29 18.59 2.50
CA MET A 8 -2.21 17.85 1.26
C MET A 8 -3.49 18.16 0.47
N ALA A 9 -3.34 18.93 -0.62
CA ALA A 9 -4.48 19.31 -1.44
C ALA A 9 -5.17 18.06 -2.00
N ARG A 10 -6.48 18.15 -2.25
CA ARG A 10 -7.24 17.03 -2.84
C ARG A 10 -6.76 16.69 -4.26
N GLU A 11 -6.24 17.68 -4.97
CA GLU A 11 -5.70 17.55 -6.32
C GLU A 11 -4.18 17.50 -6.33
N ALA A 12 -3.62 16.75 -7.29
CA ALA A 12 -2.19 16.60 -7.45
C ALA A 12 -1.53 17.92 -7.92
N PRO A 13 -0.45 18.38 -7.28
CA PRO A 13 0.29 19.55 -7.73
C PRO A 13 0.83 19.37 -9.16
N PRO A 14 0.83 20.43 -9.99
CA PRO A 14 1.29 20.33 -11.38
C PRO A 14 2.76 19.89 -11.48
N GLU A 15 3.59 20.31 -10.54
CA GLU A 15 5.00 19.89 -10.44
C GLU A 15 5.15 18.39 -10.19
N TYR A 16 4.27 17.80 -9.36
CA TYR A 16 4.26 16.35 -9.13
C TYR A 16 3.83 15.62 -10.39
N VAL A 17 2.80 16.11 -11.09
CA VAL A 17 2.37 15.52 -12.37
C VAL A 17 3.49 15.57 -13.41
N ALA A 18 4.20 16.69 -13.53
CA ALA A 18 5.35 16.83 -14.42
C ALA A 18 6.51 15.90 -14.02
N PHE A 19 6.72 15.69 -12.72
CA PHE A 19 7.69 14.73 -12.21
C PHE A 19 7.32 13.28 -12.58
N VAL A 20 6.07 12.88 -12.36
CA VAL A 20 5.56 11.55 -12.72
C VAL A 20 5.66 11.34 -14.22
N ALA A 21 5.25 12.31 -15.05
CA ALA A 21 5.35 12.21 -16.50
C ALA A 21 6.78 11.96 -16.99
N ARG A 22 7.79 12.48 -16.29
CA ARG A 22 9.20 12.27 -16.62
C ARG A 22 9.73 10.90 -16.21
N HIS A 23 9.22 10.35 -15.11
CA HIS A 23 9.77 9.14 -14.47
C HIS A 23 8.94 7.88 -14.69
N LEU A 24 7.69 7.99 -15.16
CA LEU A 24 6.79 6.85 -15.29
C LEU A 24 7.33 5.76 -16.22
N THR A 25 7.78 6.14 -17.42
CA THR A 25 8.28 5.18 -18.41
C THR A 25 9.57 4.49 -17.95
N PRO A 26 10.61 5.22 -17.49
CA PRO A 26 11.79 4.59 -16.90
C PRO A 26 11.46 3.67 -15.73
N LEU A 27 10.58 4.11 -14.82
CA LEU A 27 10.21 3.35 -13.62
C LEU A 27 9.46 2.06 -13.96
N ARG A 28 8.57 2.07 -14.96
CA ARG A 28 7.89 0.86 -15.44
C ARG A 28 8.88 -0.14 -16.03
N HIS A 29 9.85 0.34 -16.80
CA HIS A 29 10.88 -0.52 -17.37
C HIS A 29 11.78 -1.14 -16.29
N ASP A 30 12.20 -0.35 -15.31
CA ASP A 30 12.99 -0.84 -14.18
C ASP A 30 12.20 -1.82 -13.29
N ALA A 31 10.92 -1.55 -13.05
CA ALA A 31 10.03 -2.46 -12.33
C ALA A 31 9.88 -3.81 -13.04
N ALA A 32 9.64 -3.81 -14.36
CA ALA A 32 9.54 -5.03 -15.16
C ALA A 32 10.83 -5.84 -15.13
N ARG A 33 11.99 -5.18 -15.18
CA ARG A 33 13.29 -5.85 -15.06
C ARG A 33 13.51 -6.48 -13.69
N VAL A 34 13.04 -5.84 -12.62
CA VAL A 34 13.22 -6.33 -11.24
C VAL A 34 12.29 -7.51 -10.94
N VAL A 35 11.06 -7.49 -11.44
CA VAL A 35 10.06 -8.51 -11.10
C VAL A 35 10.04 -9.68 -12.10
N GLY A 36 10.54 -9.48 -13.33
CA GLY A 36 10.63 -10.53 -14.35
C GLY A 36 9.32 -10.78 -15.12
N ASP A 37 8.18 -10.27 -14.63
CA ASP A 37 6.91 -10.19 -15.34
C ASP A 37 6.40 -8.73 -15.38
N GLU A 38 5.94 -8.30 -16.55
CA GLU A 38 5.29 -7.00 -16.75
C GLU A 38 4.01 -6.87 -15.91
N ARG A 39 3.30 -7.97 -15.64
CA ARG A 39 2.05 -7.95 -14.86
C ARG A 39 2.27 -7.58 -13.40
N ASP A 40 3.36 -8.04 -12.81
CA ASP A 40 3.67 -7.74 -11.42
C ASP A 40 4.40 -6.39 -11.29
N ALA A 41 5.04 -5.92 -12.36
CA ALA A 41 5.57 -4.55 -12.43
C ALA A 41 4.47 -3.51 -12.21
N ASP A 42 3.25 -3.78 -12.69
CA ASP A 42 2.07 -2.93 -12.51
C ASP A 42 1.62 -2.81 -11.05
N LEU A 43 2.09 -3.68 -10.16
CA LEU A 43 1.83 -3.58 -8.72
C LEU A 43 2.92 -2.78 -7.99
N LEU A 44 4.15 -2.80 -8.49
CA LEU A 44 5.30 -2.25 -7.79
C LEU A 44 5.44 -0.72 -7.98
N TYR A 45 5.27 -0.22 -9.21
CA TYR A 45 5.48 1.21 -9.46
C TYR A 45 4.41 2.13 -8.82
N PRO A 46 3.10 1.78 -8.75
CA PRO A 46 2.10 2.66 -8.14
C PRO A 46 2.37 2.90 -6.65
N ASP A 47 2.87 1.88 -5.94
CA ASP A 47 3.25 1.98 -4.54
C ASP A 47 4.42 2.97 -4.35
N VAL A 48 5.42 2.89 -5.22
CA VAL A 48 6.57 3.80 -5.19
C VAL A 48 6.11 5.23 -5.46
N LEU A 49 5.23 5.44 -6.43
CA LEU A 49 4.67 6.77 -6.73
C LEU A 49 3.84 7.31 -5.54
N THR A 50 3.09 6.45 -4.86
CA THR A 50 2.32 6.78 -3.65
C THR A 50 3.24 7.22 -2.51
N ASP A 51 4.37 6.53 -2.31
CA ASP A 51 5.37 6.89 -1.31
C ASP A 51 6.01 8.26 -1.58
N VAL A 52 6.26 8.58 -2.86
CA VAL A 52 6.75 9.90 -3.27
C VAL A 52 5.68 10.97 -3.07
N ALA A 53 4.44 10.72 -3.49
CA ALA A 53 3.31 11.64 -3.31
C ALA A 53 3.12 12.01 -1.83
N ALA A 54 3.16 11.02 -0.94
CA ALA A 54 2.99 11.21 0.50
C ALA A 54 4.05 12.14 1.13
N ARG A 55 5.22 12.30 0.49
CA ARG A 55 6.31 13.16 0.97
C ARG A 55 6.58 14.36 0.08
N TRP A 56 5.78 14.56 -0.96
CA TRP A 56 6.02 15.57 -1.98
C TRP A 56 6.18 16.97 -1.39
N GLY A 57 5.30 17.38 -0.46
CA GLY A 57 5.40 18.69 0.18
C GLY A 57 6.72 18.92 0.93
N ARG A 58 7.28 17.88 1.55
CA ARG A 58 8.60 17.95 2.22
C ARG A 58 9.74 17.98 1.20
N LEU A 59 9.62 17.25 0.09
CA LEU A 59 10.60 17.24 -0.98
C LEU A 59 10.67 18.60 -1.68
N GLU A 60 9.52 19.21 -1.99
CA GLU A 60 9.43 20.56 -2.54
C GLU A 60 9.96 21.62 -1.55
N LEU A 61 9.67 21.46 -0.25
CA LEU A 61 10.27 22.33 0.77
C LEU A 61 11.80 22.19 0.76
N SER A 62 12.33 20.97 0.59
CA SER A 62 13.78 20.75 0.52
C SER A 62 14.40 21.31 -0.77
N ARG A 63 13.68 21.24 -1.89
CA ARG A 63 14.09 21.83 -3.17
C ARG A 63 14.19 23.35 -3.06
N THR A 64 13.17 23.98 -2.48
CA THR A 64 13.07 25.44 -2.35
C THR A 64 13.97 26.00 -1.26
N LEU A 65 13.98 25.37 -0.08
CA LEU A 65 14.70 25.85 1.10
C LEU A 65 16.17 25.41 1.12
N LEU A 66 16.46 24.15 0.79
CA LEU A 66 17.84 23.61 0.79
C LEU A 66 18.51 23.65 -0.59
N ARG A 67 17.83 24.17 -1.63
CA ARG A 67 18.33 24.22 -3.02
C ARG A 67 18.88 22.89 -3.52
N ARG A 68 18.26 21.78 -3.11
CA ARG A 68 18.60 20.43 -3.59
C ARG A 68 17.60 20.00 -4.67
N PRO A 69 17.89 20.26 -5.96
CA PRO A 69 16.94 19.95 -7.04
C PRO A 69 16.69 18.45 -7.24
N GLY A 70 17.64 17.58 -6.87
CA GLY A 70 17.55 16.13 -7.06
C GLY A 70 16.96 15.33 -5.91
N ALA A 71 16.46 15.98 -4.85
CA ALA A 71 15.98 15.28 -3.66
C ALA A 71 14.78 14.36 -3.96
N ALA A 72 13.94 14.72 -4.92
CA ALA A 72 12.81 13.91 -5.35
C ALA A 72 13.26 12.68 -6.15
N ASP A 73 14.23 12.85 -7.04
CA ASP A 73 14.79 11.77 -7.86
C ASP A 73 15.56 10.75 -6.99
N GLU A 74 16.40 11.25 -6.08
CA GLU A 74 17.11 10.41 -5.10
C GLU A 74 16.12 9.64 -4.21
N TYR A 75 15.05 10.31 -3.76
CA TYR A 75 14.05 9.67 -2.93
C TYR A 75 13.23 8.62 -3.69
N LEU A 76 12.89 8.88 -4.95
CA LEU A 76 12.23 7.91 -5.84
C LEU A 76 13.08 6.65 -5.96
N GLN A 77 14.38 6.80 -6.26
CA GLN A 77 15.31 5.67 -6.37
C GLN A 77 15.40 4.88 -5.06
N GLN A 78 15.49 5.58 -3.93
CA GLN A 78 15.55 4.95 -2.62
C GLN A 78 14.23 4.25 -2.24
N ALA A 79 13.08 4.81 -2.61
CA ALA A 79 11.77 4.19 -2.39
C ALA A 79 11.62 2.93 -3.26
N PHE A 80 12.03 2.99 -4.53
CA PHE A 80 12.04 1.86 -5.44
C PHE A 80 12.92 0.72 -4.92
N GLN A 81 14.16 1.00 -4.53
CA GLN A 81 15.07 0.00 -3.95
C GLN A 81 14.43 -0.69 -2.73
N ARG A 82 13.95 0.09 -1.75
CA ARG A 82 13.29 -0.44 -0.55
C ARG A 82 12.02 -1.25 -0.83
N ARG A 83 11.29 -0.96 -1.92
CA ARG A 83 10.11 -1.74 -2.31
C ARG A 83 10.52 -3.01 -3.03
N SER A 84 11.51 -2.94 -3.90
CA SER A 84 12.07 -4.12 -4.59
C SER A 84 12.68 -5.13 -3.63
N GLU A 85 13.39 -4.69 -2.61
CA GLU A 85 13.94 -5.56 -1.56
C GLU A 85 12.82 -6.28 -0.81
N ARG A 86 11.78 -5.53 -0.40
CA ARG A 86 10.60 -6.11 0.24
C ARG A 86 9.88 -7.11 -0.66
N TRP A 87 9.79 -6.81 -1.96
CA TRP A 87 9.18 -7.71 -2.93
C TRP A 87 9.98 -9.01 -3.06
N ARG A 88 11.30 -8.93 -3.22
CA ARG A 88 12.18 -10.12 -3.25
C ARG A 88 12.02 -10.95 -1.98
N SER A 89 12.02 -10.32 -0.81
CA SER A 89 11.84 -11.02 0.45
C SER A 89 10.45 -11.67 0.59
N ALA A 90 9.42 -11.11 -0.03
CA ALA A 90 8.07 -11.69 0.01
C ALA A 90 7.96 -12.92 -0.91
N VAL A 91 8.61 -12.88 -2.09
CA VAL A 91 8.67 -14.01 -3.03
C VAL A 91 9.53 -15.16 -2.48
N GLU A 92 10.63 -14.86 -1.79
CA GLU A 92 11.48 -15.87 -1.15
C GLU A 92 10.79 -16.60 0.03
N PHE A 93 9.71 -16.02 0.59
CA PHE A 93 8.97 -16.56 1.73
C PHE A 93 7.58 -17.11 1.38
N GLU A 94 7.24 -17.31 0.10
CA GLU A 94 6.31 -18.39 -0.22
C GLU A 94 7.12 -19.69 -0.16
N PRO A 95 7.11 -20.46 0.96
CA PRO A 95 7.42 -21.87 0.81
C PRO A 95 6.45 -22.36 -0.24
N LEU A 96 6.99 -23.08 -1.21
CA LEU A 96 6.27 -23.83 -2.21
C LEU A 96 5.21 -24.69 -1.50
N VAL A 97 4.06 -24.11 -1.15
CA VAL A 97 2.82 -24.86 -1.04
C VAL A 97 2.55 -25.15 -2.49
N GLU A 98 3.22 -26.20 -2.96
CA GLU A 98 2.90 -26.91 -4.17
C GLU A 98 1.47 -27.40 -3.94
N ILE A 99 0.50 -26.51 -4.18
CA ILE A 99 -0.87 -26.89 -4.38
C ILE A 99 -0.80 -27.68 -5.68
N TRP A 100 -0.57 -28.99 -5.54
CA TRP A 100 -0.91 -29.98 -6.54
C TRP A 100 -2.41 -29.82 -6.77
N VAL A 101 -2.79 -28.86 -7.62
CA VAL A 101 -4.09 -28.90 -8.29
C VAL A 101 -3.95 -30.07 -9.24
N SER A 102 -4.29 -31.26 -8.73
CA SER A 102 -4.52 -32.45 -9.54
C SER A 102 -5.53 -32.04 -10.61
N THR A 103 -5.01 -31.71 -11.79
CA THR A 103 -5.80 -31.33 -12.96
C THR A 103 -6.25 -32.63 -13.60
N SER A 104 -7.01 -33.41 -12.85
CA SER A 104 -7.60 -34.66 -13.27
C SER A 104 -8.75 -34.97 -12.33
N ASP A 105 -9.74 -34.08 -12.34
CA ASP A 105 -11.14 -34.44 -12.18
C ASP A 105 -11.95 -33.48 -13.07
N VAL A 106 -11.92 -33.81 -14.36
CA VAL A 106 -12.98 -33.41 -15.28
C VAL A 106 -14.28 -33.86 -14.65
N ILE A 107 -15.16 -32.89 -14.42
CA ILE A 107 -16.52 -33.09 -13.94
C ILE A 107 -17.23 -34.04 -14.91
N ASP A 108 -17.55 -35.24 -14.43
CA ASP A 108 -18.70 -35.98 -14.94
C ASP A 108 -19.52 -36.45 -13.73
N TRP A 109 -20.68 -35.83 -13.54
CA TRP A 109 -21.71 -36.29 -12.61
C TRP A 109 -22.91 -36.66 -13.47
N PRO A 110 -23.43 -37.90 -13.42
CA PRO A 110 -24.10 -38.36 -12.21
C PRO A 110 -23.97 -39.85 -11.87
N ASN A 111 -24.13 -40.16 -10.58
CA ASN A 111 -24.29 -41.48 -9.95
C ASN A 111 -23.02 -42.06 -9.31
N ALA A 112 -22.79 -41.77 -8.03
CA ALA A 112 -22.13 -42.72 -7.13
C ALA A 112 -22.63 -42.56 -5.68
N PRO A 113 -22.87 -43.67 -4.96
CA PRO A 113 -23.51 -43.72 -3.65
C PRO A 113 -22.56 -43.34 -2.50
N ALA A 114 -23.16 -43.00 -1.36
CA ALA A 114 -22.50 -42.66 -0.11
C ALA A 114 -21.43 -43.70 0.31
N SER A 115 -20.25 -43.22 0.71
CA SER A 115 -19.24 -44.00 1.42
C SER A 115 -18.24 -43.10 2.15
N PRO A 116 -17.55 -43.59 3.19
CA PRO A 116 -17.76 -43.12 4.56
C PRO A 116 -16.58 -42.32 5.13
N GLU A 117 -16.91 -41.53 6.16
CA GLU A 117 -16.06 -41.04 7.26
C GLU A 117 -14.54 -41.12 7.06
N THR A 118 -13.94 -40.02 6.58
CA THR A 118 -12.50 -39.76 6.78
C THR A 118 -12.31 -39.08 8.14
N PRO A 119 -11.34 -39.50 8.98
CA PRO A 119 -11.15 -38.94 10.31
C PRO A 119 -10.66 -37.50 10.22
N ALA A 120 -11.37 -36.58 10.89
CA ALA A 120 -10.98 -35.18 10.98
C ALA A 120 -9.71 -35.04 11.84
N ASP A 121 -8.62 -34.59 11.24
CA ASP A 121 -7.42 -34.12 11.94
C ASP A 121 -7.75 -32.78 12.66
N PRO A 122 -7.66 -32.70 14.00
CA PRO A 122 -8.04 -31.51 14.75
C PRO A 122 -6.99 -30.38 14.73
N THR A 123 -5.88 -30.50 14.00
CA THR A 123 -4.78 -29.52 14.07
C THR A 123 -4.79 -28.40 13.02
N VAL A 124 -5.70 -28.43 12.04
CA VAL A 124 -5.77 -27.38 11.01
C VAL A 124 -6.79 -26.31 11.42
N PRO A 125 -6.37 -25.09 11.83
CA PRO A 125 -7.33 -24.00 12.00
C PRO A 125 -8.02 -23.72 10.67
N PRO A 126 -9.36 -23.56 10.63
CA PRO A 126 -10.08 -23.32 9.39
C PRO A 126 -9.57 -22.02 8.78
N ALA A 127 -8.78 -22.15 7.71
CA ALA A 127 -8.36 -21.04 6.90
C ALA A 127 -9.63 -20.36 6.37
N ARG A 128 -9.93 -19.17 6.91
CA ARG A 128 -10.96 -18.27 6.40
C ARG A 128 -10.55 -17.84 4.99
N SER A 129 -10.77 -18.72 4.03
CA SER A 129 -10.63 -18.45 2.61
C SER A 129 -11.77 -17.52 2.23
N ASN A 130 -11.50 -16.22 2.25
CA ASN A 130 -12.44 -15.21 1.78
C ASN A 130 -12.83 -15.55 0.35
N ALA A 131 -14.12 -15.48 0.03
CA ALA A 131 -14.65 -15.72 -1.32
C ALA A 131 -13.93 -14.86 -2.38
N ALA A 132 -13.38 -13.72 -1.98
CA ALA A 132 -12.51 -12.87 -2.79
C ALA A 132 -11.27 -13.60 -3.36
N THR A 133 -10.62 -14.46 -2.56
CA THR A 133 -9.43 -15.23 -3.00
C THR A 133 -9.82 -16.35 -3.98
N ARG A 134 -11.01 -16.94 -3.82
CA ARG A 134 -11.53 -17.97 -4.73
C ARG A 134 -11.99 -17.42 -6.08
N LEU A 135 -12.36 -16.14 -6.13
CA LEU A 135 -12.80 -15.47 -7.35
C LEU A 135 -11.65 -14.78 -8.12
N ALA A 136 -10.49 -14.60 -7.48
CA ALA A 136 -9.32 -13.97 -8.08
C ALA A 136 -8.87 -14.60 -9.43
N PRO A 137 -8.89 -15.94 -9.63
CA PRO A 137 -8.52 -16.54 -10.92
C PRO A 137 -9.53 -16.25 -12.05
N TYR A 138 -10.77 -15.89 -11.71
CA TYR A 138 -11.85 -15.64 -12.67
C TYR A 138 -11.99 -14.15 -13.04
N LEU A 139 -11.27 -13.27 -12.35
CA LEU A 139 -11.11 -11.89 -12.78
C LEU A 139 -10.16 -11.88 -13.98
N ARG A 140 -10.74 -12.07 -15.18
CA ARG A 140 -10.07 -11.83 -16.45
C ARG A 140 -9.39 -10.45 -16.35
N PRO A 141 -8.06 -10.35 -16.47
CA PRO A 141 -7.37 -9.07 -16.33
C PRO A 141 -8.01 -8.08 -17.30
N LYS A 142 -8.68 -7.08 -16.75
CA LYS A 142 -9.36 -6.05 -17.54
C LYS A 142 -8.25 -5.40 -18.38
N ALA A 143 -8.46 -5.35 -19.70
CA ALA A 143 -7.49 -4.89 -20.68
C ALA A 143 -6.66 -3.72 -20.15
N ARG A 144 -5.32 -3.80 -20.28
CA ARG A 144 -4.37 -2.77 -19.85
C ARG A 144 -4.86 -1.43 -20.37
N ILE A 145 -5.43 -0.61 -19.48
CA ILE A 145 -5.66 0.79 -19.82
C ILE A 145 -4.31 1.41 -19.59
N GLU A 146 -3.63 1.84 -20.65
CA GLU A 146 -2.49 2.74 -20.52
C GLU A 146 -3.04 4.06 -19.99
N VAL A 147 -3.17 4.12 -18.68
CA VAL A 147 -3.61 5.31 -17.97
C VAL A 147 -2.47 6.31 -18.11
N GLY A 148 -2.76 7.45 -18.75
CA GLY A 148 -1.76 8.49 -19.00
C GLY A 148 -1.14 9.02 -17.69
N PRO A 149 0.03 9.68 -17.76
CA PRO A 149 0.77 10.10 -16.57
C PRO A 149 -0.01 10.97 -15.58
N VAL A 150 -0.96 11.77 -16.10
CA VAL A 150 -1.84 12.60 -15.28
C VAL A 150 -2.74 11.76 -14.39
N ALA A 151 -3.32 10.69 -14.93
CA ALA A 151 -4.24 9.85 -14.18
C ALA A 151 -3.49 8.92 -13.21
N GLU A 152 -2.29 8.43 -13.57
CA GLU A 152 -1.41 7.74 -12.63
C GLU A 152 -0.98 8.64 -11.46
N ALA A 153 -0.60 9.88 -11.75
CA ALA A 153 -0.26 10.87 -10.73
C ALA A 153 -1.47 11.17 -9.83
N ALA A 154 -2.67 11.31 -10.39
CA ALA A 154 -3.88 11.56 -9.63
C ALA A 154 -4.24 10.38 -8.72
N VAL A 155 -4.12 9.14 -9.21
CA VAL A 155 -4.38 7.92 -8.42
C VAL A 155 -3.37 7.81 -7.29
N ALA A 156 -2.07 7.92 -7.57
CA ALA A 156 -1.02 7.88 -6.55
C ALA A 156 -1.20 8.99 -5.49
N TRP A 157 -1.57 10.20 -5.94
CA TRP A 157 -1.84 11.32 -5.05
C TRP A 157 -3.06 11.08 -4.15
N TRP A 158 -4.13 10.50 -4.71
CA TRP A 158 -5.33 10.15 -3.95
C TRP A 158 -5.04 9.10 -2.88
N HIS A 159 -4.29 8.04 -3.22
CA HIS A 159 -3.88 7.03 -2.25
C HIS A 159 -3.02 7.60 -1.13
N ALA A 160 -2.09 8.50 -1.48
CA ALA A 160 -1.27 9.18 -0.49
C ALA A 160 -2.10 10.12 0.40
N TYR A 161 -3.08 10.84 -0.17
CA TYR A 161 -4.02 11.68 0.56
C TYR A 161 -4.86 10.88 1.55
N GLU A 162 -5.42 9.73 1.13
CA GLU A 162 -6.22 8.89 2.01
C GLU A 162 -5.38 8.32 3.16
N ALA A 163 -4.17 7.82 2.86
CA ALA A 163 -3.25 7.34 3.90
C ALA A 163 -2.84 8.45 4.87
N HIS A 164 -2.61 9.68 4.38
CA HIS A 164 -2.32 10.84 5.22
C HIS A 164 -3.50 11.19 6.12
N ARG A 165 -4.71 11.22 5.57
CA ARG A 165 -5.95 11.50 6.29
C ARG A 165 -6.16 10.53 7.45
N HIS A 166 -6.00 9.23 7.22
CA HIS A 166 -6.10 8.23 8.28
C HIS A 166 -5.09 8.47 9.41
N ARG A 167 -3.83 8.78 9.07
CA ARG A 167 -2.78 9.04 10.06
C ARG A 167 -3.04 10.31 10.86
N VAL A 168 -3.55 11.37 10.24
CA VAL A 168 -3.92 12.61 10.94
C VAL A 168 -5.07 12.34 11.93
N HIS A 169 -6.08 11.57 11.54
CA HIS A 169 -7.15 11.18 12.45
C HIS A 169 -6.63 10.35 13.64
N ILE A 170 -5.76 9.36 13.38
CA ILE A 170 -5.13 8.57 14.44
C ILE A 170 -4.27 9.46 15.36
N ALA A 171 -3.48 10.38 14.81
CA ALA A 171 -2.66 11.29 15.59
C ALA A 171 -3.51 12.19 16.49
N TRP A 172 -4.61 12.74 15.98
CA TRP A 172 -5.56 13.52 16.78
C TRP A 172 -6.21 12.70 17.88
N LEU A 173 -6.55 11.44 17.61
CA LEU A 173 -7.08 10.51 18.62
C LEU A 173 -6.04 10.29 19.73
N VAL A 174 -4.78 10.00 19.37
CA VAL A 174 -3.69 9.79 20.33
C VAL A 174 -3.47 11.04 21.18
N VAL A 175 -3.40 12.23 20.57
CA VAL A 175 -3.26 13.51 21.30
C VAL A 175 -4.43 13.73 22.25
N GLY A 176 -5.66 13.47 21.80
CA GLY A 176 -6.86 13.57 22.64
C GLY A 176 -6.83 12.62 23.85
N VAL A 177 -6.38 11.38 23.66
CA VAL A 177 -6.22 10.40 24.75
C VAL A 177 -5.15 10.86 25.73
N VAL A 178 -3.99 11.34 25.25
CA VAL A 178 -2.92 11.85 26.12
C VAL A 178 -3.41 13.05 26.94
N LEU A 179 -4.14 13.98 26.32
CA LEU A 179 -4.71 15.14 27.03
C LEU A 179 -5.78 14.72 28.05
N LEU A 180 -6.63 13.76 27.72
CA LEU A 180 -7.62 13.21 28.65
C LEU A 180 -6.96 12.55 29.87
N LEU A 181 -5.94 11.71 29.63
CA LEU A 181 -5.18 11.09 30.71
C LEU A 181 -4.46 12.12 31.58
N PHE A 182 -3.90 13.17 30.96
CA PHE A 182 -3.26 14.27 31.68
C PHE A 182 -4.28 15.04 32.54
N ALA A 183 -5.45 15.36 31.99
CA ALA A 183 -6.53 16.03 32.73
C ALA A 183 -7.05 15.18 33.90
N LEU A 184 -7.23 13.87 33.69
CA LEU A 184 -7.67 12.94 34.73
C LEU A 184 -6.60 12.79 35.83
N ARG A 185 -5.33 12.73 35.45
CA ARG A 185 -4.19 12.76 36.39
C ARG A 185 -4.19 14.05 37.22
N TYR A 186 -4.47 15.18 36.59
CA TYR A 186 -4.56 16.48 37.25
C TYR A 186 -5.74 16.56 38.22
N SER A 187 -6.93 16.10 37.82
CA SER A 187 -8.12 16.12 38.68
C SER A 187 -7.98 15.22 39.91
N LEU A 188 -7.32 14.06 39.75
CA LEU A 188 -7.03 13.16 40.88
C LEU A 188 -5.92 13.70 41.80
N GLY A 189 -4.99 14.49 41.27
CA GLY A 189 -3.92 15.12 42.06
C GLY A 189 -4.37 16.35 42.85
N VAL A 190 -5.30 17.15 42.30
CA VAL A 190 -5.83 18.35 42.97
C VAL A 190 -6.77 17.99 44.13
N GLY A 191 -7.44 16.84 44.08
CA GLY A 191 -8.30 16.37 45.18
C GLY A 191 -7.53 15.95 46.45
N ALA A 192 -6.21 15.79 46.41
CA ALA A 192 -5.41 15.28 47.52
C ALA A 192 -4.78 16.36 48.42
N TRP A 193 -4.91 17.65 48.08
CA TRP A 193 -4.31 18.78 48.82
C TRP A 193 -5.35 19.77 49.38
N GLY A 194 -6.63 19.41 49.32
CA GLY A 194 -7.77 20.29 49.65
C GLY A 194 -8.51 19.97 50.94
N GLU A 195 -8.00 19.09 51.80
CA GLU A 195 -8.54 18.85 53.15
C GLU A 195 -7.55 19.24 54.25
#